data_AF-A0ABD5T4P3-F1
#
_entry.id   AF-A0ABD5T4P3-F1
#
_cell.length_a   1.000
_cell.length_b   1.000
_cell.length_c   1.000
_cell.angle_alpha   90.00
_cell.angle_beta   90.00
_cell.angle_gamma   90.00
#
_symmetry.space_group_name_H-M   'P 1'
#
loop_
_entity.id
_entity.type
_entity.pdbx_description
1 polymer ?
#
loop_
_entity_poly.entity_id
_entity_poly.type
_entity_poly.pdbx_seq_one_letter_code
_entity_poly.pdbx_strand_id
1 'polypeptide(L)' 'MRVSVIGGSSIGAETAAVAEALGERLADRGHVVVCGGLGGVMEAA' A
#
# COMPACT_ATOMS: atom_id res chain seq x y z
N MET A 1 9.60 -6.80 9.46
CA MET A 1 10.31 -6.77 8.15
C MET A 1 9.95 -5.48 7.43
N ARG A 2 10.78 -4.98 6.50
CA ARG A 2 10.43 -3.87 5.61
C ARG A 2 9.91 -4.42 4.28
N VAL A 3 8.77 -3.94 3.80
CA VAL A 3 8.15 -4.37 2.54
C VAL A 3 8.08 -3.16 1.61
N SER A 4 8.68 -3.29 0.42
CA SER A 4 8.58 -2.25 -0.61
C SER A 4 7.26 -2.41 -1.35
N VAL A 5 6.41 -1.38 -1.35
CA VAL A 5 5.13 -1.38 -2.06
C VAL A 5 5.24 -0.45 -3.27
N ILE A 6 4.91 -0.98 -4.45
CA ILE A 6 4.90 -0.25 -5.71
C ILE A 6 3.56 -0.45 -6.43
N GLY A 7 3.11 0.59 -7.13
CA GLY A 7 1.87 0.54 -7.89
C GLY A 7 1.62 1.87 -8.61
N GLY A 8 0.49 1.96 -9.31
CA GLY A 8 0.11 3.19 -10.02
C GLY A 8 -0.10 4.37 -9.07
N SER A 9 0.28 5.57 -9.50
CA SER A 9 0.05 6.84 -8.79
C SER A 9 -1.40 7.36 -8.92
N SER A 10 -2.16 6.81 -9.87
CA SER A 10 -3.59 7.03 -10.04
C SER A 10 -4.26 5.68 -10.24
N ILE A 11 -5.22 5.37 -9.38
CA ILE A 11 -5.88 4.06 -9.32
C ILE A 11 -7.38 4.23 -9.13
N GLY A 12 -8.15 3.23 -9.58
CA GLY A 12 -9.58 3.15 -9.31
C GLY A 12 -9.90 2.62 -7.91
N ALA A 13 -11.18 2.72 -7.53
CA ALA A 13 -11.65 2.35 -6.20
C ALA A 13 -11.38 0.87 -5.84
N GLU A 14 -11.49 -0.05 -6.79
CA GLU A 14 -11.21 -1.46 -6.56
C GLU A 14 -9.75 -1.69 -6.15
N THR A 15 -8.81 -1.07 -6.87
CA THR A 15 -7.38 -1.17 -6.54
C THR A 15 -7.05 -0.47 -5.23
N ALA A 16 -7.72 0.65 -4.91
CA ALA A 16 -7.54 1.34 -3.63
C ALA A 16 -7.95 0.44 -2.46
N ALA A 17 -9.11 -0.23 -2.54
CA ALA A 17 -9.56 -1.15 -1.51
C ALA A 17 -8.60 -2.34 -1.30
N VAL A 18 -8.00 -2.83 -2.39
CA VAL A 18 -6.96 -3.88 -2.29
C VAL A 18 -5.69 -3.36 -1.62
N ALA A 19 -5.27 -2.12 -1.92
CA ALA A 19 -4.10 -1.49 -1.32
C ALA A 19 -4.31 -1.26 0.20
N GLU A 20 -5.49 -0.77 0.61
CA GLU A 20 -5.86 -0.61 2.02
C GLU A 20 -5.82 -1.95 2.77
N ALA A 21 -6.46 -2.98 2.22
CA ALA A 21 -6.46 -4.32 2.82
C ALA A 21 -5.05 -4.95 2.88
N LEU A 22 -4.16 -4.60 1.95
CA LEU A 22 -2.75 -5.00 2.00
C LEU A 22 -2.05 -4.31 3.18
N GLY A 23 -2.23 -2.99 3.32
CA GLY A 23 -1.69 -2.19 4.42
C GLY A 23 -2.05 -2.73 5.80
N GLU A 24 -3.35 -2.98 6.02
CA GLU A 24 -3.87 -3.59 7.24
C GLU A 24 -3.17 -4.91 7.56
N ARG A 25 -3.05 -5.80 6.58
CA ARG A 25 -2.43 -7.12 6.77
C ARG A 25 -0.93 -7.05 7.06
N LEU A 26 -0.24 -6.04 6.53
CA LEU A 26 1.17 -5.77 6.81
C LEU A 26 1.34 -5.21 8.22
N ALA A 27 0.49 -4.26 8.62
CA ALA A 27 0.47 -3.69 9.96
C ALA A 27 0.19 -4.75 11.03
N ASP A 28 -0.82 -5.60 10.82
CA ASP A 28 -1.19 -6.71 11.72
C ASP A 28 -0.02 -7.67 12.00
N ARG A 29 0.92 -7.78 11.06
CA ARG A 29 2.11 -8.64 11.15
C ARG A 29 3.36 -7.89 11.62
N GLY A 30 3.24 -6.62 12.01
CA GLY A 30 4.36 -5.78 12.43
C GLY A 30 5.37 -5.54 11.31
N HIS A 31 4.90 -5.41 10.06
CA HIS A 31 5.74 -5.04 8.93
C HIS A 31 5.69 -3.54 8.69
N VAL A 32 6.82 -2.98 8.23
CA VAL A 32 6.94 -1.56 7.90
C VAL A 32 6.89 -1.43 6.38
N VAL A 33 6.00 -0.58 5.88
CA VAL A 33 5.93 -0.24 4.46
C VAL A 33 7.04 0.75 4.12
N VAL A 34 7.68 0.53 2.97
CA VAL A 34 8.61 1.46 2.33
C VAL A 34 8.06 1.73 0.93
N CYS A 35 7.89 2.99 0.56
CA CYS A 35 7.33 3.37 -0.73
C CYS A 35 7.94 4.69 -1.23
N GLY A 36 7.74 4.96 -2.53
CA GLY A 36 8.24 6.18 -3.18
C GLY A 36 7.37 7.43 -2.94
N GLY A 37 6.22 7.28 -2.29
CA GLY A 37 5.33 8.39 -1.91
C GLY A 37 4.60 9.08 -3.07
N LEU A 38 4.38 8.41 -4.21
CA LEU A 38 3.73 9.00 -5.40
C LEU A 38 2.19 8.92 -5.40
N GLY A 39 1.56 8.81 -4.22
CA GLY A 39 0.10 8.64 -4.12
C GLY A 39 -0.39 7.27 -4.62
N GLY A 40 -1.69 7.18 -4.88
CA GLY A 40 -2.33 5.98 -5.43
C GLY A 40 -2.13 4.77 -4.52
N VAL A 41 -1.54 3.69 -5.04
CA VAL A 41 -1.32 2.45 -4.26
C VAL A 41 -0.48 2.70 -3.01
N MET A 42 0.53 3.56 -3.11
CA MET A 42 1.50 3.77 -2.02
C MET A 42 0.96 4.64 -0.88
N GLU A 43 -0.11 5.40 -1.13
CA GLU A 43 -0.80 6.19 -0.11
C GLU A 43 -1.94 5.39 0.53
N ALA A 44 -2.55 4.48 -0.24
CA ALA A 44 -3.62 3.61 0.23
C ALA A 44 -3.11 2.40 1.04
N ALA A 45 -1.90 1.90 0.77
CA ALA A 45 -1.28 0.76 1.46
C ALA A 45 -0.50 1.16 2.72
#